data_AF-A0A7K2ZNW4-F1
#
_entry.id   AF-A0A7K2ZNW4-F1
#
_cell.length_a   1.000
_cell.length_b   1.000
_cell.length_c   1.000
_cell.angle_alpha   90.00
_cell.angle_beta   90.00
_cell.angle_gamma   90.00
#
_symmetry.space_group_name_H-M   'P 1'
#
loop_
_entity.id
_entity.type
_entity.pdbx_description
1 polymer ?
#
loop_
_entity_poly.entity_id
_entity_poly.type
_entity_poly.pdbx_seq_one_letter_code
_entity_poly.pdbx_strand_id
1 'polypeptide(L)'
;MTDVLLTVGTRKGLFIGRRHEGNWKIEGPHFNAQAIYSVAIDTRGPTPRLLAGGDSAHWGPSVFHSDDLGESWVEPQRPAVKFPEFTGASLERVWQLQPAGPEAPDVVYAGTEPAALFRSEDRGESFELVRPLWEHPTRSKWEPGGGGEGLHTILTDRRDPGAVTVAVSTAGVFRTKDGGESWEPANRGVSAVFLPDPDPEFGQCVHKVARDAADPDRLYLQNHWGVFRSDDAGDSWSDIGAGLPSDFGFAAVAHPHRGDTAYVFPINADADRVPAEHRCRVFRTTDAGRTWEPLTVGLPSGEHYGTVLRDALCTDDADPAGIYFGNRNGELYASADDGDSWQQLASHLPDVLCVRAVALG
;
A
#
# COMPACT_ATOMS: atom_id res chain seq x y z
N MET A 1 15.62 3.25 -22.19
CA MET A 1 14.88 2.67 -21.05
C MET A 1 14.61 3.82 -20.11
N THR A 2 13.37 4.01 -19.68
CA THR A 2 12.94 5.18 -18.87
C THR A 2 13.68 5.22 -17.54
N ASP A 3 14.11 6.39 -17.11
CA ASP A 3 14.71 6.56 -15.78
C ASP A 3 13.64 6.33 -14.71
N VAL A 4 14.01 5.72 -13.58
CA VAL A 4 13.06 5.36 -12.51
C VAL A 4 13.68 5.66 -11.16
N LEU A 5 12.89 6.27 -10.28
CA LEU A 5 13.15 6.31 -8.85
C LEU A 5 12.39 5.18 -8.17
N LEU A 6 13.09 4.40 -7.34
CA LEU A 6 12.55 3.30 -6.54
C LEU A 6 12.89 3.56 -5.08
N THR A 7 11.91 3.55 -4.19
CA THR A 7 12.11 3.68 -2.74
C THR A 7 11.79 2.36 -2.08
N VAL A 8 12.64 1.89 -1.16
CA VAL A 8 12.50 0.60 -0.48
C VAL A 8 12.58 0.82 1.01
N GLY A 9 11.43 0.91 1.66
CA GLY A 9 11.32 1.00 3.12
C GLY A 9 11.51 -0.37 3.76
N THR A 10 12.42 -0.46 4.72
CA THR A 10 12.74 -1.71 5.42
C THR A 10 12.62 -1.53 6.92
N ARG A 11 12.69 -2.63 7.66
CA ARG A 11 12.70 -2.63 9.13
C ARG A 11 13.94 -1.94 9.74
N LYS A 12 14.95 -1.58 8.95
CA LYS A 12 16.17 -0.90 9.44
C LYS A 12 16.64 0.28 8.58
N GLY A 13 15.75 0.87 7.78
CA GLY A 13 16.01 2.10 7.05
C GLY A 13 15.38 2.12 5.67
N LEU A 14 15.56 3.25 4.99
CA LEU A 14 15.11 3.49 3.63
C LEU A 14 16.28 3.34 2.65
N PHE A 15 16.09 2.58 1.59
CA PHE A 15 17.01 2.52 0.45
C PHE A 15 16.39 3.22 -0.75
N ILE A 16 17.23 3.87 -1.56
CA ILE A 16 16.82 4.57 -2.78
C ILE A 16 17.53 3.91 -3.96
N GLY A 17 16.74 3.30 -4.85
CA GLY A 17 17.16 2.80 -6.16
C GLY A 17 16.94 3.85 -7.24
N ARG A 18 17.90 4.01 -8.14
CA ARG A 18 17.75 4.80 -9.36
C ARG A 18 18.13 3.98 -10.57
N ARG A 19 17.26 3.95 -11.57
CA ARG A 19 17.55 3.39 -12.89
C ARG A 19 17.94 4.54 -13.82
N HIS A 20 19.12 4.42 -14.44
CA HIS A 20 19.57 5.34 -15.48
C HIS A 20 20.26 4.55 -16.59
N GLU A 21 19.88 4.82 -17.84
CA GLU A 21 20.37 4.09 -19.03
C GLU A 21 20.27 2.55 -18.89
N GLY A 22 19.24 2.08 -18.17
CA GLY A 22 18.99 0.65 -17.90
C GLY A 22 19.79 0.04 -16.75
N ASN A 23 20.68 0.80 -16.10
CA ASN A 23 21.45 0.32 -14.94
C ASN A 23 20.82 0.80 -13.63
N TRP A 24 20.73 -0.11 -12.65
CA TRP A 24 20.26 0.21 -11.31
C TRP A 24 21.42 0.53 -10.37
N LYS A 25 21.25 1.59 -9.58
CA LYS A 25 22.08 1.88 -8.42
C LYS A 25 21.19 1.99 -7.19
N ILE A 26 21.47 1.20 -6.15
CA ILE A 26 20.75 1.24 -4.88
C ILE A 26 21.68 1.82 -3.81
N GLU A 27 21.20 2.84 -3.10
CA GLU A 27 21.93 3.58 -2.08
C GLU A 27 21.15 3.59 -0.75
N GLY A 28 21.87 3.81 0.35
CA GLY A 28 21.31 3.82 1.71
C GLY A 28 22.10 2.94 2.68
N PRO A 29 21.57 2.70 3.89
CA PRO A 29 20.25 3.16 4.35
C PRO A 29 20.25 4.64 4.77
N HIS A 30 19.21 5.37 4.39
CA HIS A 30 18.74 6.54 5.14
C HIS A 30 17.95 6.06 6.37
N PHE A 31 17.83 6.90 7.40
CA PHE A 31 17.12 6.56 8.64
C PHE A 31 17.61 5.24 9.28
N ASN A 32 18.93 5.10 9.41
CA ASN A 32 19.55 3.85 9.84
C ASN A 32 18.93 3.33 11.16
N ALA A 33 18.58 2.04 11.18
CA ALA A 33 17.93 1.35 12.30
C ALA A 33 16.53 1.86 12.67
N GLN A 34 15.88 2.66 11.83
CA GLN A 34 14.46 3.00 11.94
C GLN A 34 13.65 2.17 10.94
N ALA A 35 12.48 1.68 11.35
CA ALA A 35 11.60 0.96 10.44
C ALA A 35 10.84 1.97 9.56
N ILE A 36 10.86 1.78 8.24
CA ILE A 36 10.19 2.66 7.29
C ILE A 36 8.97 1.92 6.73
N TYR A 37 7.80 2.25 7.26
CA TYR A 37 6.55 1.56 6.94
C TYR A 37 5.87 2.13 5.70
N SER A 38 6.06 3.41 5.42
CA SER A 38 5.41 4.09 4.31
C SER A 38 6.36 5.05 3.62
N VAL A 39 6.27 5.07 2.30
CA VAL A 39 6.87 6.12 1.47
C VAL A 39 5.80 6.60 0.49
N ALA A 40 5.78 7.90 0.23
CA ALA A 40 5.04 8.51 -0.85
C ALA A 40 6.00 9.27 -1.77
N ILE A 41 5.74 9.20 -3.07
CA ILE A 41 6.43 9.97 -4.09
C ILE A 41 5.40 10.93 -4.68
N ASP A 42 5.58 12.22 -4.49
CA ASP A 42 4.68 13.26 -4.98
C ASP A 42 5.38 14.13 -6.02
N THR A 43 5.01 13.93 -7.29
CA THR A 43 5.53 14.66 -8.44
C THR A 43 4.54 15.72 -8.97
N ARG A 44 3.42 15.95 -8.26
CA ARG A 44 2.35 16.87 -8.71
C ARG A 44 2.78 18.34 -8.66
N GLY A 45 3.68 18.68 -7.73
CA GLY A 45 4.20 20.03 -7.53
C GLY A 45 5.42 20.38 -8.41
N PRO A 46 5.82 21.66 -8.46
CA PRO A 46 6.99 22.10 -9.24
C PRO A 46 8.32 21.55 -8.70
N THR A 47 8.32 21.18 -7.41
CA THR A 47 9.42 20.47 -6.75
C THR A 47 8.88 19.11 -6.33
N PRO A 48 9.45 17.99 -6.80
CA PRO A 48 9.01 16.68 -6.37
C PRO A 48 9.32 16.49 -4.87
N ARG A 49 8.43 15.80 -4.16
CA ARG A 49 8.57 15.55 -2.72
C ARG A 49 8.47 14.06 -2.42
N LEU A 50 9.43 13.55 -1.65
CA LEU A 50 9.30 12.26 -0.99
C LEU A 50 8.82 12.49 0.44
N LEU A 51 7.92 11.64 0.91
CA LEU A 51 7.55 11.54 2.33
C LEU A 51 7.89 10.14 2.82
N ALA A 52 8.44 10.02 4.03
CA ALA A 52 8.79 8.75 4.65
C ALA A 52 8.23 8.67 6.07
N GLY A 53 7.36 7.69 6.33
CA GLY A 53 6.87 7.36 7.67
C GLY A 53 7.84 6.42 8.37
N GLY A 54 8.65 6.97 9.28
CA GLY A 54 9.64 6.23 10.05
C GLY A 54 9.22 5.97 11.48
N ASP A 55 9.59 4.81 12.00
CA ASP A 55 9.36 4.36 13.37
C ASP A 55 10.70 4.05 14.05
N SER A 56 11.09 4.92 14.99
CA SER A 56 12.29 4.79 15.79
C SER A 56 11.98 4.18 17.14
N ALA A 57 12.66 3.09 17.49
CA ALA A 57 12.55 2.48 18.82
C ALA A 57 13.02 3.41 19.96
N HIS A 58 13.73 4.50 19.65
CA HIS A 58 14.22 5.47 20.64
C HIS A 58 13.40 6.77 20.65
N TRP A 59 12.98 7.25 19.49
CA TRP A 59 12.37 8.58 19.33
C TRP A 59 10.89 8.53 18.98
N GLY A 60 10.34 7.34 18.73
CA GLY A 60 8.98 7.13 18.29
C GLY A 60 8.78 7.36 16.79
N PRO A 61 7.52 7.31 16.32
CA PRO A 61 7.18 7.50 14.92
C PRO A 61 7.17 8.97 14.49
N SER A 62 7.56 9.22 13.24
CA SER A 62 7.56 10.54 12.60
C SER A 62 7.35 10.44 11.08
N VAL A 63 7.11 11.58 10.43
CA VAL A 63 7.07 11.72 8.97
C VAL A 63 8.16 12.68 8.55
N PHE A 64 9.09 12.22 7.72
CA PHE A 64 10.18 13.00 7.15
C PHE A 64 9.85 13.36 5.71
N HIS A 65 10.42 14.46 5.20
CA HIS A 65 10.28 14.80 3.78
C HIS A 65 11.62 15.09 3.12
N SER A 66 11.65 14.96 1.80
CA SER A 66 12.78 15.34 0.94
C SER A 66 12.24 16.01 -0.30
N ASP A 67 12.81 17.16 -0.67
CA ASP A 67 12.45 17.94 -1.85
C ASP A 67 13.51 17.82 -2.98
N ASP A 68 14.46 16.90 -2.82
CA ASP A 68 15.58 16.63 -3.73
C ASP A 68 15.69 15.12 -4.07
N LEU A 69 14.54 14.45 -4.12
CA LEU A 69 14.42 13.02 -4.46
C LEU A 69 15.30 12.10 -3.59
N GLY A 70 15.42 12.43 -2.30
CA GLY A 70 16.06 11.62 -1.28
C GLY A 70 17.55 11.89 -1.08
N GLU A 71 18.12 12.93 -1.70
CA GLU A 71 19.52 13.33 -1.44
C GLU A 71 19.69 13.89 -0.02
N SER A 72 18.74 14.69 0.46
CA SER A 72 18.65 15.19 1.82
C SER A 72 17.24 15.06 2.38
N TRP A 73 17.14 14.99 3.71
CA TRP A 73 15.88 14.79 4.42
C TRP A 73 15.71 15.83 5.51
N VAL A 74 14.49 16.34 5.64
CA VAL A 74 14.06 17.28 6.66
C VAL A 74 13.24 16.52 7.71
N GLU A 75 13.67 16.66 8.96
CA GLU A 75 12.90 16.23 10.12
C GLU A 75 11.93 17.34 10.53
N PRO A 76 10.65 17.02 10.82
CA PRO A 76 9.67 18.02 11.16
C PRO A 76 9.99 18.62 12.54
N GLN A 77 9.85 19.95 12.66
CA GLN A 77 10.15 20.69 13.92
C GLN A 77 9.19 20.35 15.07
N ARG A 78 8.06 19.72 14.75
CA ARG A 78 7.03 19.23 15.66
C ARG A 78 6.55 17.87 15.15
N PRO A 79 5.96 17.00 15.99
CA PRO A 79 5.39 15.74 15.50
C PRO A 79 4.41 16.02 14.35
N ALA A 80 4.71 15.53 13.15
CA ALA A 80 3.92 15.80 11.95
C ALA A 80 2.50 15.24 12.11
N VAL A 81 2.39 14.03 12.65
CA VAL A 81 1.13 13.35 12.99
C VAL A 81 1.04 13.27 14.52
N LYS A 82 -0.01 13.85 15.10
CA LYS A 82 -0.25 13.81 16.54
C LYS A 82 -1.72 13.58 16.83
N PHE A 83 -2.01 12.55 17.61
CA PHE A 83 -3.35 12.32 18.14
C PHE A 83 -3.76 13.46 19.09
N PRO A 84 -4.95 14.06 18.91
CA PRO A 84 -5.48 15.02 19.87
C PRO A 84 -5.70 14.40 21.25
N GLU A 85 -5.53 15.18 22.32
CA GLU A 85 -5.61 14.68 23.71
C GLU A 85 -6.92 13.97 24.04
N PHE A 86 -8.05 14.42 23.49
CA PHE A 86 -9.36 13.83 23.73
C PHE A 86 -9.48 12.37 23.27
N THR A 87 -8.60 11.93 22.36
CA THR A 87 -8.61 10.56 21.85
C THR A 87 -8.03 9.56 22.85
N GLY A 88 -7.18 10.01 23.77
CA GLY A 88 -6.39 9.14 24.65
C GLY A 88 -5.39 8.22 23.90
N ALA A 89 -5.25 8.36 22.58
CA ALA A 89 -4.41 7.52 21.75
C ALA A 89 -3.02 8.14 21.55
N SER A 90 -2.06 7.30 21.18
CA SER A 90 -0.71 7.71 20.78
C SER A 90 -0.36 7.05 19.45
N LEU A 91 0.40 7.76 18.62
CA LEU A 91 0.82 7.23 17.33
C LEU A 91 1.81 6.10 17.56
N GLU A 92 1.54 4.93 16.99
CA GLU A 92 2.48 3.81 16.94
C GLU A 92 3.27 3.80 15.64
N ARG A 93 2.60 4.01 14.50
CA ARG A 93 3.22 4.06 13.17
C ARG A 93 2.32 4.71 12.13
N VAL A 94 2.95 5.21 11.07
CA VAL A 94 2.27 5.69 9.86
C VAL A 94 2.33 4.58 8.81
N TRP A 95 1.21 3.85 8.66
CA TRP A 95 1.06 2.71 7.76
C TRP A 95 1.05 3.10 6.30
N GLN A 96 0.52 4.26 5.96
CA GLN A 96 0.51 4.75 4.59
C GLN A 96 0.56 6.27 4.54
N LEU A 97 1.26 6.79 3.55
CA LEU A 97 1.21 8.17 3.10
C LEU A 97 0.68 8.17 1.67
N GLN A 98 -0.31 9.01 1.38
CA GLN A 98 -0.98 9.05 0.09
C GLN A 98 -1.19 10.51 -0.35
N PRO A 99 -0.40 11.00 -1.32
CA PRO A 99 -0.71 12.23 -2.04
C PRO A 99 -2.11 12.13 -2.67
N ALA A 100 -2.90 13.19 -2.57
CA ALA A 100 -4.23 13.25 -3.21
C ALA A 100 -4.14 13.34 -4.75
N GLY A 101 -5.25 13.67 -5.42
CA GLY A 101 -5.25 13.91 -6.86
C GLY A 101 -4.60 15.26 -7.24
N PRO A 102 -4.36 15.51 -8.54
CA PRO A 102 -3.76 16.74 -9.05
C PRO A 102 -4.58 18.01 -8.77
N GLU A 103 -5.89 17.87 -8.49
CA GLU A 103 -6.79 18.95 -8.09
C GLU A 103 -6.49 19.49 -6.68
N ALA A 104 -5.79 18.71 -5.86
CA ALA A 104 -5.42 19.05 -4.49
C ALA A 104 -3.91 18.76 -4.26
N PRO A 105 -3.01 19.47 -4.96
CA PRO A 105 -1.58 19.15 -5.01
C PRO A 105 -0.87 19.27 -3.66
N ASP A 106 -1.42 20.06 -2.72
CA ASP A 106 -0.87 20.20 -1.38
C ASP A 106 -1.43 19.20 -0.36
N VAL A 107 -2.47 18.45 -0.75
CA VAL A 107 -3.12 17.49 0.14
C VAL A 107 -2.39 16.17 0.16
N VAL A 108 -2.11 15.69 1.37
CA VAL A 108 -1.57 14.36 1.64
C VAL A 108 -2.36 13.72 2.77
N TYR A 109 -2.76 12.47 2.61
CA TYR A 109 -3.37 11.69 3.67
C TYR A 109 -2.35 10.77 4.34
N ALA A 110 -2.54 10.55 5.65
CA ALA A 110 -1.78 9.57 6.42
C ALA A 110 -2.72 8.58 7.11
N GLY A 111 -2.48 7.29 6.90
CA GLY A 111 -3.12 6.21 7.62
C GLY A 111 -2.22 5.70 8.74
N THR A 112 -2.76 5.51 9.94
CA THR A 112 -1.95 5.25 11.14
C THR A 112 -2.34 3.98 11.89
N GLU A 113 -1.54 3.64 12.89
CA GLU A 113 -1.91 2.76 14.01
C GLU A 113 -1.82 3.55 15.33
N PRO A 114 -2.84 3.48 16.20
CA PRO A 114 -4.17 2.88 15.97
C PRO A 114 -4.87 3.45 14.73
N ALA A 115 -5.79 2.69 14.15
CA ALA A 115 -6.43 3.00 12.88
C ALA A 115 -7.06 4.39 12.91
N ALA A 116 -6.49 5.33 12.15
CA ALA A 116 -7.02 6.67 11.98
C ALA A 116 -6.57 7.23 10.63
N LEU A 117 -7.38 8.14 10.10
CA LEU A 117 -7.05 8.91 8.91
C LEU A 117 -6.68 10.31 9.36
N PHE A 118 -5.53 10.78 8.91
CA PHE A 118 -5.13 12.17 9.03
C PHE A 118 -5.00 12.80 7.64
N ARG A 119 -5.15 14.12 7.58
CA ARG A 119 -5.06 14.91 6.37
C ARG A 119 -4.14 16.10 6.59
N SER A 120 -3.20 16.30 5.67
CA SER A 120 -2.34 17.46 5.57
C SER A 120 -2.84 18.36 4.43
N GLU A 121 -2.69 19.66 4.62
CA GLU A 121 -2.94 20.73 3.62
C GLU A 121 -1.64 21.43 3.20
N ASP A 122 -0.50 20.94 3.70
CA ASP A 122 0.80 21.58 3.61
C ASP A 122 1.86 20.60 3.12
N ARG A 123 1.49 19.71 2.19
CA ARG A 123 2.40 18.74 1.55
C ARG A 123 3.09 17.80 2.55
N GLY A 124 2.39 17.42 3.61
CA GLY A 124 2.84 16.47 4.62
C GLY A 124 3.72 17.06 5.74
N GLU A 125 3.78 18.39 5.90
CA GLU A 125 4.50 19.00 7.04
C GLU A 125 3.74 18.82 8.36
N SER A 126 2.42 18.93 8.31
CA SER A 126 1.55 18.69 9.46
C SER A 126 0.21 18.08 9.07
N PHE A 127 -0.31 17.26 9.97
CA PHE A 127 -1.48 16.42 9.73
C PHE A 127 -2.54 16.63 10.81
N GLU A 128 -3.78 16.83 10.37
CA GLU A 128 -4.96 16.95 11.23
C GLU A 128 -5.81 15.67 11.18
N LEU A 129 -6.34 15.26 12.33
CA LEU A 129 -7.18 14.06 12.43
C LEU A 129 -8.49 14.29 11.68
N VAL A 130 -8.85 13.35 10.79
CA VAL A 130 -10.19 13.28 10.18
C VAL A 130 -11.16 12.74 11.23
N ARG A 131 -11.66 13.66 12.05
CA ARG A 131 -12.50 13.36 13.22
C ARG A 131 -13.74 12.52 12.90
N PRO A 132 -14.50 12.74 11.80
CA PRO A 132 -15.70 11.94 11.54
C PRO A 132 -15.44 10.44 11.40
N LEU A 133 -14.30 10.02 10.84
CA LEU A 133 -13.92 8.61 10.80
C LEU A 133 -13.46 8.10 12.18
N TRP A 134 -12.73 8.93 12.94
CA TRP A 134 -12.34 8.58 14.31
C TRP A 134 -13.54 8.43 15.25
N GLU A 135 -14.61 9.20 15.05
CA GLU A 135 -15.82 9.17 15.88
C GLU A 135 -16.89 8.26 15.29
N HIS A 136 -16.56 7.47 14.25
CA HIS A 136 -17.52 6.61 13.57
C HIS A 136 -18.21 5.64 14.57
N PRO A 137 -19.54 5.45 14.51
CA PRO A 137 -20.30 4.68 15.51
C PRO A 137 -19.84 3.23 15.72
N THR A 138 -19.17 2.64 14.73
CA THR A 138 -18.66 1.26 14.81
C THR A 138 -17.28 1.15 15.46
N ARG A 139 -16.54 2.26 15.63
CA ARG A 139 -15.12 2.23 16.03
C ARG A 139 -14.87 1.45 17.32
N SER A 140 -15.75 1.60 18.32
CA SER A 140 -15.62 0.91 19.60
C SER A 140 -15.70 -0.62 19.51
N LYS A 141 -16.05 -1.15 18.33
CA LYS A 141 -16.14 -2.57 18.01
C LYS A 141 -15.06 -3.03 17.02
N TRP A 142 -14.15 -2.16 16.61
CA TRP A 142 -13.02 -2.54 15.78
C TRP A 142 -12.02 -3.31 16.64
N GLU A 143 -11.56 -4.46 16.14
CA GLU A 143 -10.64 -5.33 16.85
C GLU A 143 -9.33 -5.45 16.07
N PRO A 144 -8.16 -5.32 16.71
CA PRO A 144 -6.88 -5.49 16.03
C PRO A 144 -6.71 -6.93 15.52
N GLY A 145 -6.16 -7.06 14.31
CA GLY A 145 -5.65 -8.34 13.82
C GLY A 145 -4.25 -8.64 14.37
N GLY A 146 -3.67 -9.80 14.01
CA GLY A 146 -2.32 -10.17 14.44
C GLY A 146 -1.19 -9.22 13.99
N GLY A 147 -1.47 -8.32 13.05
CA GLY A 147 -0.54 -7.29 12.56
C GLY A 147 -0.76 -5.89 13.15
N GLY A 148 -1.68 -5.71 14.11
CA GLY A 148 -2.10 -4.40 14.62
C GLY A 148 -3.38 -3.88 13.95
N GLU A 149 -3.98 -2.83 14.52
CA GLU A 149 -5.15 -2.14 13.97
C GLU A 149 -4.70 -0.96 13.10
N GLY A 150 -4.34 -1.23 11.85
CA GLY A 150 -3.77 -0.24 10.93
C GLY A 150 -4.79 0.27 9.91
N LEU A 151 -4.94 1.59 9.79
CA LEU A 151 -5.57 2.19 8.61
C LEU A 151 -4.54 2.25 7.49
N HIS A 152 -4.83 1.54 6.41
CA HIS A 152 -3.97 1.40 5.25
C HIS A 152 -4.81 1.42 3.99
N THR A 153 -4.21 1.57 2.82
CA THR A 153 -4.96 1.87 1.59
C THR A 153 -5.82 3.11 1.73
N ILE A 154 -5.39 4.17 1.07
CA ILE A 154 -6.13 5.41 0.92
C ILE A 154 -6.21 5.65 -0.58
N LEU A 155 -7.42 5.75 -1.12
CA LEU A 155 -7.67 5.96 -2.55
C LEU A 155 -8.52 7.21 -2.71
N THR A 156 -7.96 8.26 -3.30
CA THR A 156 -8.68 9.50 -3.66
C THR A 156 -9.24 9.37 -5.08
N ASP A 157 -10.49 9.75 -5.31
CA ASP A 157 -11.06 9.76 -6.66
C ASP A 157 -10.63 11.00 -7.45
N ARG A 158 -10.04 10.80 -8.64
CA ARG A 158 -9.63 11.91 -9.51
C ARG A 158 -10.83 12.64 -10.14
N ARG A 159 -12.01 12.00 -10.15
CA ARG A 159 -13.26 12.59 -10.64
C ARG A 159 -13.92 13.48 -9.60
N ASP A 160 -13.66 13.22 -8.32
CA ASP A 160 -14.27 13.91 -7.19
C ASP A 160 -13.32 13.94 -5.98
N PRO A 161 -12.71 15.10 -5.66
CA PRO A 161 -11.83 15.23 -4.50
C PRO A 161 -12.54 15.02 -3.16
N GLY A 162 -13.88 15.05 -3.14
CA GLY A 162 -14.69 14.70 -1.97
C GLY A 162 -14.81 13.20 -1.72
N ALA A 163 -14.45 12.36 -2.70
CA ALA A 163 -14.57 10.92 -2.60
C ALA A 163 -13.25 10.25 -2.20
N VAL A 164 -13.23 9.62 -1.04
CA VAL A 164 -12.07 8.88 -0.51
C VAL A 164 -12.51 7.51 0.00
N THR A 165 -11.78 6.48 -0.40
CA THR A 165 -11.93 5.11 0.12
C THR A 165 -10.73 4.78 0.99
N VAL A 166 -10.97 4.21 2.16
CA VAL A 166 -9.93 3.73 3.08
C VAL A 166 -10.17 2.26 3.44
N ALA A 167 -9.11 1.54 3.81
CA ALA A 167 -9.23 0.20 4.38
C ALA A 167 -8.57 0.10 5.76
N VAL A 168 -9.06 -0.81 6.58
CA VAL A 168 -8.54 -1.03 7.93
C VAL A 168 -8.42 -2.53 8.20
N SER A 169 -7.25 -2.96 8.65
CA SER A 169 -6.99 -4.30 9.21
C SER A 169 -7.07 -4.20 10.75
N THR A 170 -8.11 -4.61 11.45
CA THR A 170 -9.43 -5.07 10.97
C THR A 170 -10.52 -4.05 11.29
N ALA A 171 -11.38 -3.81 10.31
CA ALA A 171 -12.66 -3.09 10.39
C ALA A 171 -13.32 -3.06 9.01
N GLY A 172 -12.54 -3.24 7.93
CA GLY A 172 -13.01 -3.32 6.57
C GLY A 172 -12.72 -2.05 5.78
N VAL A 173 -13.42 -1.91 4.66
CA VAL A 173 -13.42 -0.72 3.79
C VAL A 173 -14.44 0.29 4.32
N PHE A 174 -14.03 1.55 4.35
CA PHE A 174 -14.91 2.70 4.60
C PHE A 174 -14.75 3.70 3.46
N ARG A 175 -15.82 4.44 3.15
CA ARG A 175 -15.78 5.48 2.12
C ARG A 175 -16.51 6.73 2.54
N THR A 176 -16.06 7.86 2.01
CA THR A 176 -16.75 9.14 2.04
C THR A 176 -17.01 9.58 0.61
N LYS A 177 -18.09 10.37 0.41
CA LYS A 177 -18.43 11.06 -0.84
C LYS A 177 -18.65 12.57 -0.61
N ASP A 178 -18.32 13.06 0.58
CA ASP A 178 -18.62 14.42 1.06
C ASP A 178 -17.39 15.10 1.68
N GLY A 179 -16.18 14.73 1.22
CA GLY A 179 -14.94 15.34 1.69
C GLY A 179 -14.51 14.88 3.09
N GLY A 180 -15.09 13.79 3.58
CA GLY A 180 -14.79 13.20 4.89
C GLY A 180 -15.69 13.70 6.01
N GLU A 181 -16.78 14.40 5.72
CA GLU A 181 -17.81 14.81 6.70
C GLU A 181 -18.56 13.59 7.26
N SER A 182 -18.81 12.57 6.43
CA SER A 182 -19.37 11.28 6.84
C SER A 182 -18.66 10.09 6.17
N TRP A 183 -18.75 8.93 6.81
CA TRP A 183 -18.10 7.69 6.36
C TRP A 183 -19.08 6.53 6.47
N GLU A 184 -19.08 5.67 5.46
CA GLU A 184 -19.95 4.49 5.36
C GLU A 184 -19.10 3.22 5.19
N PRO A 185 -19.45 2.10 5.87
CA PRO A 185 -18.87 0.80 5.56
C PRO A 185 -19.16 0.37 4.11
N ALA A 186 -18.19 -0.26 3.46
CA ALA A 186 -18.25 -0.64 2.04
C ALA A 186 -17.78 -2.09 1.84
N ASN A 187 -18.38 -3.03 2.58
CA ASN A 187 -17.90 -4.42 2.69
C ASN A 187 -18.86 -5.48 2.14
N ARG A 188 -19.96 -5.09 1.49
CA ARG A 188 -20.99 -6.03 1.02
C ARG A 188 -20.39 -7.05 0.05
N GLY A 189 -20.40 -8.34 0.44
CA GLY A 189 -19.82 -9.44 -0.35
C GLY A 189 -18.36 -9.76 -0.02
N VAL A 190 -17.72 -9.05 0.93
CA VAL A 190 -16.40 -9.40 1.46
C VAL A 190 -16.57 -10.18 2.75
N SER A 191 -16.10 -11.44 2.73
CA SER A 191 -16.27 -12.33 3.87
C SER A 191 -15.27 -12.02 5.00
N ALA A 192 -15.69 -12.30 6.23
CA ALA A 192 -14.89 -12.26 7.44
C ALA A 192 -15.08 -13.58 8.22
N VAL A 193 -14.56 -14.68 7.67
CA VAL A 193 -14.84 -16.04 8.20
C VAL A 193 -14.29 -16.32 9.61
N PHE A 194 -13.50 -15.40 10.19
CA PHE A 194 -13.08 -15.44 11.59
C PHE A 194 -14.13 -14.85 12.55
N LEU A 195 -15.20 -14.24 12.05
CA LEU A 195 -16.31 -13.70 12.83
C LEU A 195 -17.52 -14.65 12.85
N PRO A 196 -18.42 -14.52 13.85
CA PRO A 196 -19.63 -15.36 13.93
C PRO A 196 -20.58 -15.20 12.74
N ASP A 197 -20.72 -13.96 12.23
CA ASP A 197 -21.37 -13.67 10.96
C ASP A 197 -20.27 -13.57 9.90
N PRO A 198 -20.27 -14.42 8.85
CA PRO A 198 -19.24 -14.39 7.82
C PRO A 198 -19.39 -13.20 6.87
N ASP A 199 -20.54 -12.52 6.82
CA ASP A 199 -20.79 -11.38 5.92
C ASP A 199 -21.20 -10.11 6.69
N PRO A 200 -20.42 -9.66 7.69
CA PRO A 200 -20.81 -8.54 8.53
C PRO A 200 -20.66 -7.21 7.78
N GLU A 201 -21.36 -6.17 8.22
CA GLU A 201 -21.24 -4.81 7.67
C GLU A 201 -19.81 -4.23 7.80
N PHE A 202 -19.10 -4.61 8.87
CA PHE A 202 -17.73 -4.22 9.18
C PHE A 202 -17.03 -5.32 9.97
N GLY A 203 -15.70 -5.24 10.09
CA GLY A 203 -14.86 -6.21 10.81
C GLY A 203 -13.98 -7.07 9.89
N GLN A 204 -14.08 -6.88 8.57
CA GLN A 204 -13.19 -7.53 7.60
C GLN A 204 -11.72 -7.15 7.86
N CYS A 205 -10.83 -8.11 7.60
CA CYS A 205 -9.38 -7.91 7.66
C CYS A 205 -8.85 -7.70 6.24
N VAL A 206 -9.24 -6.55 5.66
CA VAL A 206 -8.78 -6.13 4.33
C VAL A 206 -7.29 -5.89 4.38
N HIS A 207 -6.52 -6.38 3.40
CA HIS A 207 -5.07 -6.18 3.36
C HIS A 207 -4.65 -5.08 2.39
N LYS A 208 -5.29 -5.00 1.22
CA LYS A 208 -4.98 -3.97 0.21
C LYS A 208 -6.15 -3.79 -0.74
N VAL A 209 -6.42 -2.55 -1.14
CA VAL A 209 -7.32 -2.23 -2.26
C VAL A 209 -6.54 -1.47 -3.33
N ALA A 210 -6.78 -1.79 -4.60
CA ALA A 210 -6.22 -1.11 -5.76
C ALA A 210 -7.35 -0.69 -6.70
N ARG A 211 -7.20 0.45 -7.38
CA ARG A 211 -8.17 0.96 -8.35
C ARG A 211 -7.67 0.72 -9.77
N ASP A 212 -8.57 0.26 -10.63
CA ASP A 212 -8.31 0.04 -12.04
C ASP A 212 -7.95 1.35 -12.78
N ALA A 213 -7.08 1.26 -13.78
CA ALA A 213 -6.60 2.42 -14.51
C ALA A 213 -7.61 2.99 -15.53
N ALA A 214 -8.49 2.14 -16.08
CA ALA A 214 -9.45 2.56 -17.09
C ALA A 214 -10.83 2.84 -16.49
N ASP A 215 -11.25 2.03 -15.52
CA ASP A 215 -12.54 2.14 -14.85
C ASP A 215 -12.36 2.52 -13.37
N PRO A 216 -12.51 3.80 -12.98
CA PRO A 216 -12.32 4.22 -11.61
C PRO A 216 -13.33 3.64 -10.60
N ASP A 217 -14.45 3.07 -11.06
CA ASP A 217 -15.40 2.34 -10.21
C ASP A 217 -14.97 0.88 -9.97
N ARG A 218 -14.02 0.37 -10.78
CA ARG A 218 -13.45 -0.96 -10.59
C ARG A 218 -12.33 -0.95 -9.55
N LEU A 219 -12.52 -1.75 -8.51
CA LEU A 219 -11.56 -1.94 -7.43
C LEU A 219 -11.21 -3.42 -7.28
N TYR A 220 -9.94 -3.71 -6.97
CA TYR A 220 -9.45 -5.05 -6.60
C TYR A 220 -9.06 -5.04 -5.13
N LEU A 221 -9.47 -6.07 -4.38
CA LEU A 221 -9.27 -6.15 -2.94
C LEU A 221 -8.64 -7.50 -2.58
N GLN A 222 -7.48 -7.48 -1.93
CA GLN A 222 -6.94 -8.64 -1.23
C GLN A 222 -7.43 -8.59 0.22
N ASN A 223 -8.18 -9.61 0.64
CA ASN A 223 -8.66 -9.78 2.01
C ASN A 223 -7.82 -10.81 2.76
N HIS A 224 -8.08 -11.02 4.05
CA HIS A 224 -7.53 -12.16 4.80
C HIS A 224 -7.90 -13.49 4.16
N TRP A 225 -9.14 -13.64 3.70
CA TRP A 225 -9.53 -14.78 2.87
C TRP A 225 -10.35 -14.26 1.71
N GLY A 226 -9.84 -14.51 0.50
CA GLY A 226 -10.45 -14.10 -0.75
C GLY A 226 -9.74 -12.93 -1.43
N VAL A 227 -9.86 -12.94 -2.75
CA VAL A 227 -9.49 -11.83 -3.63
C VAL A 227 -10.78 -11.39 -4.29
N PHE A 228 -11.12 -10.11 -4.19
CA PHE A 228 -12.42 -9.60 -4.59
C PHE A 228 -12.29 -8.49 -5.62
N ARG A 229 -13.35 -8.29 -6.39
CA ARG A 229 -13.54 -7.15 -7.30
C ARG A 229 -14.84 -6.43 -6.97
N SER A 230 -14.82 -5.11 -7.00
CA SER A 230 -16.01 -4.27 -7.13
C SER A 230 -16.02 -3.64 -8.52
N ASP A 231 -17.22 -3.47 -9.10
CA ASP A 231 -17.46 -2.71 -10.34
C ASP A 231 -18.37 -1.48 -10.07
N ASP A 232 -18.52 -1.11 -8.80
CA ASP A 232 -19.46 -0.09 -8.30
C ASP A 232 -18.84 0.76 -7.18
N ALA A 233 -17.55 1.08 -7.29
CA ALA A 233 -16.80 1.91 -6.34
C ALA A 233 -16.89 1.42 -4.87
N GLY A 234 -16.85 0.11 -4.69
CA GLY A 234 -16.87 -0.57 -3.39
C GLY A 234 -18.26 -0.80 -2.80
N ASP A 235 -19.35 -0.50 -3.53
CA ASP A 235 -20.71 -0.77 -3.06
C ASP A 235 -21.02 -2.26 -2.92
N SER A 236 -20.44 -3.10 -3.78
CA SER A 236 -20.43 -4.56 -3.64
C SER A 236 -19.17 -5.19 -4.20
N TRP A 237 -18.86 -6.36 -3.66
CA TRP A 237 -17.68 -7.13 -3.98
C TRP A 237 -18.06 -8.54 -4.43
N SER A 238 -17.36 -9.04 -5.44
CA SER A 238 -17.46 -10.41 -5.97
C SER A 238 -16.11 -11.09 -5.86
N ASP A 239 -16.11 -12.35 -5.41
CA ASP A 239 -14.89 -13.17 -5.36
C ASP A 239 -14.36 -13.41 -6.79
N ILE A 240 -13.06 -13.16 -6.96
CA ILE A 240 -12.28 -13.35 -8.18
C ILE A 240 -11.01 -14.18 -7.93
N GLY A 241 -10.90 -14.87 -6.78
CA GLY A 241 -9.74 -15.66 -6.41
C GLY A 241 -9.63 -17.00 -7.13
N ALA A 242 -10.63 -17.38 -7.93
CA ALA A 242 -10.64 -18.65 -8.66
C ALA A 242 -9.42 -18.78 -9.59
N GLY A 243 -8.65 -19.86 -9.41
CA GLY A 243 -7.43 -20.14 -10.19
C GLY A 243 -6.13 -19.69 -9.51
N LEU A 244 -6.20 -18.92 -8.41
CA LEU A 244 -5.03 -18.66 -7.58
C LEU A 244 -4.68 -19.89 -6.73
N PRO A 245 -3.39 -20.14 -6.44
CA PRO A 245 -2.95 -21.25 -5.59
C PRO A 245 -3.27 -21.04 -4.11
N SER A 246 -3.65 -19.82 -3.72
CA SER A 246 -4.16 -19.46 -2.40
C SER A 246 -5.08 -18.25 -2.53
N ASP A 247 -6.09 -18.18 -1.68
CA ASP A 247 -6.99 -17.04 -1.51
C ASP A 247 -6.47 -16.02 -0.47
N PHE A 248 -5.31 -16.31 0.13
CA PHE A 248 -4.62 -15.45 1.07
C PHE A 248 -3.45 -14.73 0.39
N GLY A 249 -3.24 -13.48 0.74
CA GLY A 249 -2.13 -12.64 0.28
C GLY A 249 -2.15 -11.32 1.05
N PHE A 250 -1.12 -10.48 0.90
CA PHE A 250 -1.18 -9.12 1.44
C PHE A 250 -1.28 -8.05 0.37
N ALA A 251 -0.57 -8.24 -0.74
CA ALA A 251 -0.41 -7.24 -1.77
C ALA A 251 -1.44 -7.39 -2.89
N ALA A 252 -1.95 -6.25 -3.36
CA ALA A 252 -2.69 -6.10 -4.60
C ALA A 252 -2.32 -4.76 -5.23
N VAL A 253 -2.05 -4.75 -6.54
CA VAL A 253 -1.77 -3.53 -7.30
C VAL A 253 -2.42 -3.61 -8.68
N ALA A 254 -2.99 -2.51 -9.16
CA ALA A 254 -3.52 -2.42 -10.52
C ALA A 254 -2.42 -1.91 -11.47
N HIS A 255 -2.49 -2.30 -12.74
CA HIS A 255 -1.61 -1.73 -13.76
C HIS A 255 -1.84 -0.22 -13.88
N PRO A 256 -0.81 0.62 -14.06
CA PRO A 256 -0.95 2.08 -14.08
C PRO A 256 -1.73 2.62 -15.29
N HIS A 257 -1.66 1.92 -16.44
CA HIS A 257 -2.20 2.39 -17.72
C HIS A 257 -3.24 1.47 -18.40
N ARG A 258 -3.45 0.25 -17.90
CA ARG A 258 -4.26 -0.76 -18.57
C ARG A 258 -5.36 -1.21 -17.63
N GLY A 259 -6.60 -1.02 -18.07
CA GLY A 259 -7.75 -1.56 -17.35
C GLY A 259 -7.72 -3.09 -17.32
N ASP A 260 -8.53 -3.64 -16.43
CA ASP A 260 -8.77 -5.07 -16.24
C ASP A 260 -7.51 -5.83 -15.79
N THR A 261 -6.43 -5.10 -15.50
CA THR A 261 -5.10 -5.64 -15.24
C THR A 261 -4.70 -5.37 -13.80
N ALA A 262 -4.47 -6.44 -13.03
CA ALA A 262 -4.03 -6.36 -11.64
C ALA A 262 -3.08 -7.50 -11.28
N TYR A 263 -2.32 -7.29 -10.22
CA TYR A 263 -1.27 -8.18 -9.74
C TYR A 263 -1.46 -8.49 -8.26
N VAL A 264 -1.23 -9.74 -7.88
CA VAL A 264 -1.25 -10.22 -6.48
C VAL A 264 -0.05 -11.11 -6.22
N PHE A 265 0.28 -11.32 -4.94
CA PHE A 265 1.31 -12.26 -4.50
C PHE A 265 0.71 -13.23 -3.47
N PRO A 266 0.21 -14.40 -3.90
CA PRO A 266 -0.45 -15.35 -3.00
C PRO A 266 0.53 -16.02 -2.01
N ILE A 267 0.13 -16.08 -0.75
CA ILE A 267 0.86 -16.78 0.34
C ILE A 267 -0.14 -17.63 1.12
N ASN A 268 0.29 -18.63 1.89
CA ASN A 268 -0.66 -19.39 2.71
C ASN A 268 -1.04 -18.62 3.99
N ALA A 269 -2.26 -18.88 4.48
CA ALA A 269 -2.84 -18.19 5.62
C ALA A 269 -2.24 -18.66 6.96
N ASP A 270 -2.53 -17.87 8.01
CA ASP A 270 -2.35 -18.24 9.42
C ASP A 270 -0.98 -18.74 9.83
N ALA A 271 -0.81 -20.03 10.05
CA ALA A 271 0.43 -20.60 10.56
C ALA A 271 1.51 -20.72 9.47
N ASP A 272 1.13 -20.70 8.20
CA ASP A 272 2.01 -21.00 7.06
C ASP A 272 2.26 -19.77 6.19
N ARG A 273 2.68 -18.64 6.77
CA ARG A 273 2.78 -17.30 6.13
C ARG A 273 3.87 -17.16 5.04
N VAL A 274 4.06 -18.17 4.20
CA VAL A 274 5.05 -18.28 3.13
C VAL A 274 4.37 -18.36 1.77
N PRO A 275 5.07 -18.05 0.65
CA PRO A 275 4.49 -18.09 -0.69
C PRO A 275 3.77 -19.40 -0.98
N ALA A 276 2.62 -19.33 -1.64
CA ALA A 276 1.81 -20.51 -1.94
C ALA A 276 2.64 -21.53 -2.75
N GLU A 277 2.59 -22.80 -2.32
CA GLU A 277 3.41 -23.91 -2.84
C GLU A 277 4.94 -23.70 -2.71
N HIS A 278 5.38 -22.79 -1.83
CA HIS A 278 6.77 -22.36 -1.66
C HIS A 278 7.40 -21.83 -2.96
N ARG A 279 6.64 -21.11 -3.78
CA ARG A 279 7.11 -20.55 -5.06
C ARG A 279 7.03 -19.03 -5.08
N CYS A 280 8.12 -18.37 -5.48
CA CYS A 280 8.13 -16.93 -5.73
C CYS A 280 7.44 -16.63 -7.06
N ARG A 281 6.17 -16.17 -7.00
CA ARG A 281 5.35 -15.89 -8.18
C ARG A 281 4.46 -14.68 -7.92
N VAL A 282 4.54 -13.69 -8.79
CA VAL A 282 3.47 -12.69 -8.93
C VAL A 282 2.41 -13.29 -9.84
N PHE A 283 1.14 -13.15 -9.49
CA PHE A 283 0.04 -13.53 -10.38
C PHE A 283 -0.56 -12.29 -11.01
N ARG A 284 -0.82 -12.35 -12.32
CA ARG A 284 -1.45 -11.28 -13.09
C ARG A 284 -2.81 -11.74 -13.58
N THR A 285 -3.79 -10.84 -13.55
CA THR A 285 -4.99 -10.92 -14.37
C THR A 285 -4.93 -9.83 -15.44
N THR A 286 -5.55 -10.07 -16.59
CA THR A 286 -5.76 -9.08 -17.67
C THR A 286 -7.24 -9.01 -18.11
N ASP A 287 -8.12 -9.67 -17.36
CA ASP A 287 -9.54 -9.82 -17.65
C ASP A 287 -10.42 -9.55 -16.41
N ALA A 288 -9.92 -8.68 -15.52
CA ALA A 288 -10.56 -8.24 -14.28
C ALA A 288 -10.81 -9.39 -13.29
N GLY A 289 -9.85 -10.32 -13.18
CA GLY A 289 -9.87 -11.42 -12.22
C GLY A 289 -10.67 -12.65 -12.66
N ARG A 290 -11.06 -12.76 -13.94
CA ARG A 290 -11.70 -13.99 -14.44
C ARG A 290 -10.69 -15.12 -14.57
N THR A 291 -9.47 -14.80 -14.96
CA THR A 291 -8.33 -15.71 -14.99
C THR A 291 -7.08 -15.06 -14.41
N TRP A 292 -6.17 -15.92 -13.93
CA TRP A 292 -4.89 -15.54 -13.35
C TRP A 292 -3.77 -16.38 -13.95
N GLU A 293 -2.64 -15.73 -14.25
CA GLU A 293 -1.43 -16.37 -14.76
C GLU A 293 -0.23 -16.12 -13.83
N PRO A 294 0.63 -17.11 -13.60
CA PRO A 294 1.85 -16.93 -12.82
C PRO A 294 2.97 -16.31 -13.65
N LEU A 295 3.55 -15.23 -13.16
CA LEU A 295 4.71 -14.54 -13.73
C LEU A 295 5.98 -14.98 -13.01
N THR A 296 6.87 -15.68 -13.72
CA THR A 296 7.96 -16.46 -13.09
C THR A 296 9.32 -16.33 -13.75
N VAL A 297 9.39 -15.79 -14.97
CA VAL A 297 10.65 -15.75 -15.74
C VAL A 297 11.63 -14.84 -15.00
N GLY A 298 12.78 -15.38 -14.59
CA GLY A 298 13.79 -14.64 -13.83
C GLY A 298 13.61 -14.65 -12.31
N LEU A 299 12.50 -15.22 -11.79
CA LEU A 299 12.32 -15.46 -10.37
C LEU A 299 12.92 -16.82 -9.94
N PRO A 300 13.20 -17.02 -8.64
CA PRO A 300 13.70 -18.30 -8.13
C PRO A 300 12.76 -19.48 -8.47
N SER A 301 13.30 -20.52 -9.10
CA SER A 301 12.55 -21.74 -9.46
C SER A 301 12.46 -22.78 -8.33
N GLY A 302 13.24 -22.60 -7.27
CA GLY A 302 13.32 -23.50 -6.11
C GLY A 302 12.25 -23.23 -5.05
N GLU A 303 12.41 -23.81 -3.87
CA GLU A 303 11.61 -23.41 -2.71
C GLU A 303 11.97 -21.97 -2.32
N HIS A 304 10.94 -21.18 -2.01
CA HIS A 304 11.07 -19.79 -1.63
C HIS A 304 10.10 -19.47 -0.49
N TYR A 305 10.58 -18.70 0.47
CA TYR A 305 9.87 -18.40 1.73
C TYR A 305 9.71 -16.90 1.98
N GLY A 306 10.04 -16.06 0.99
CA GLY A 306 10.00 -14.62 1.15
C GLY A 306 8.58 -14.08 0.98
N THR A 307 7.97 -13.66 2.08
CA THR A 307 6.63 -13.04 2.08
C THR A 307 6.67 -11.62 1.52
N VAL A 308 5.73 -11.26 0.65
CA VAL A 308 5.52 -9.88 0.19
C VAL A 308 4.39 -9.23 1.00
N LEU A 309 4.66 -8.09 1.63
CA LEU A 309 3.71 -7.35 2.46
C LEU A 309 2.82 -6.40 1.64
N ARG A 310 1.77 -5.86 2.28
CA ARG A 310 0.69 -5.05 1.68
C ARG A 310 1.17 -3.97 0.72
N ASP A 311 2.23 -3.27 1.12
CA ASP A 311 2.80 -2.14 0.40
C ASP A 311 4.17 -2.45 -0.23
N ALA A 312 4.59 -3.72 -0.22
CA ALA A 312 5.87 -4.17 -0.74
C ALA A 312 5.78 -4.70 -2.19
N LEU A 313 4.68 -4.41 -2.90
CA LEU A 313 4.49 -4.60 -4.33
C LEU A 313 3.93 -3.28 -4.91
N CYS A 314 4.53 -2.76 -5.98
CA CYS A 314 4.06 -1.55 -6.64
C CYS A 314 4.35 -1.57 -8.14
N THR A 315 3.77 -0.61 -8.87
CA THR A 315 4.15 -0.28 -10.25
C THR A 315 4.79 1.09 -10.31
N ASP A 316 5.59 1.36 -11.34
CA ASP A 316 5.84 2.75 -11.78
C ASP A 316 4.76 3.20 -12.78
N ASP A 317 4.98 4.31 -13.46
CA ASP A 317 4.14 4.88 -14.53
C ASP A 317 4.83 4.89 -15.91
N ALA A 318 5.85 4.07 -16.13
CA ALA A 318 6.46 3.87 -17.44
C ALA A 318 5.52 3.07 -18.39
N ASP A 319 5.87 3.03 -19.68
CA ASP A 319 5.21 2.17 -20.69
C ASP A 319 6.28 1.49 -21.56
N PRO A 320 6.49 0.15 -21.45
CA PRO A 320 5.86 -0.77 -20.50
C PRO A 320 6.08 -0.40 -19.03
N ALA A 321 5.12 -0.75 -18.18
CA ALA A 321 5.16 -0.47 -16.75
C ALA A 321 6.19 -1.34 -16.04
N GLY A 322 6.96 -0.72 -15.15
CA GLY A 322 7.79 -1.43 -14.20
C GLY A 322 6.95 -2.01 -13.07
N ILE A 323 7.19 -3.27 -12.71
CA ILE A 323 6.58 -3.93 -11.55
C ILE A 323 7.68 -4.28 -10.55
N TYR A 324 7.49 -3.92 -9.29
CA TYR A 324 8.52 -4.04 -8.26
C TYR A 324 7.96 -4.72 -7.03
N PHE A 325 8.70 -5.68 -6.47
CA PHE A 325 8.38 -6.18 -5.15
C PHE A 325 9.62 -6.42 -4.29
N GLY A 326 9.45 -6.21 -3.00
CA GLY A 326 10.39 -6.61 -1.98
C GLY A 326 9.76 -7.60 -1.02
N ASN A 327 10.58 -8.45 -0.41
CA ASN A 327 10.08 -9.46 0.52
C ASN A 327 10.79 -9.41 1.88
N ARG A 328 10.21 -10.15 2.83
CA ARG A 328 10.71 -10.21 4.21
C ARG A 328 12.06 -10.90 4.38
N ASN A 329 12.57 -11.59 3.34
CA ASN A 329 13.91 -12.16 3.31
C ASN A 329 14.97 -11.15 2.83
N GLY A 330 14.57 -9.92 2.51
CA GLY A 330 15.50 -8.87 2.09
C GLY A 330 15.86 -8.92 0.62
N GLU A 331 15.02 -9.53 -0.21
CA GLU A 331 15.21 -9.56 -1.66
C GLU A 331 14.30 -8.50 -2.32
N LEU A 332 14.82 -7.86 -3.37
CA LEU A 332 14.13 -6.86 -4.16
C LEU A 332 14.21 -7.25 -5.63
N TYR A 333 13.05 -7.33 -6.28
CA TYR A 333 12.91 -7.69 -7.69
C TYR A 333 12.22 -6.58 -8.48
N ALA A 334 12.59 -6.47 -9.75
CA ALA A 334 11.98 -5.56 -10.70
C ALA A 334 11.73 -6.27 -12.03
N SER A 335 10.60 -5.94 -12.64
CA SER A 335 10.30 -6.14 -14.06
C SER A 335 10.24 -4.77 -14.73
N ALA A 336 10.58 -4.71 -16.02
CA ALA A 336 10.47 -3.52 -16.86
C ALA A 336 9.58 -3.78 -18.09
N ASP A 337 8.75 -4.82 -18.01
CA ASP A 337 7.95 -5.38 -19.09
C ASP A 337 6.62 -5.94 -18.56
N ASP A 338 5.95 -5.17 -17.70
CA ASP A 338 4.63 -5.50 -17.15
C ASP A 338 4.56 -6.82 -16.35
N GLY A 339 5.71 -7.27 -15.85
CA GLY A 339 5.89 -8.48 -15.07
C GLY A 339 6.29 -9.71 -15.90
N ASP A 340 6.47 -9.60 -17.22
CA ASP A 340 6.79 -10.74 -18.09
C ASP A 340 8.17 -11.35 -17.79
N SER A 341 9.14 -10.54 -17.37
CA SER A 341 10.45 -11.01 -16.88
C SER A 341 10.98 -10.20 -15.70
N TRP A 342 11.73 -10.86 -14.83
CA TRP A 342 12.20 -10.31 -13.56
C TRP A 342 13.72 -10.31 -13.44
N GLN A 343 14.25 -9.28 -12.80
CA GLN A 343 15.63 -9.17 -12.37
C GLN A 343 15.66 -8.94 -10.86
N GLN A 344 16.54 -9.66 -10.14
CA GLN A 344 16.85 -9.34 -8.76
C GLN A 344 17.76 -8.10 -8.72
N LEU A 345 17.28 -7.02 -8.08
CA LEU A 345 18.03 -5.77 -7.93
C LEU A 345 18.91 -5.78 -6.68
N ALA A 346 18.43 -6.40 -5.60
CA ALA A 346 19.18 -6.53 -4.35
C ALA A 346 18.82 -7.82 -3.59
N SER A 347 19.73 -8.22 -2.71
CA SER A 347 19.56 -9.26 -1.70
C SER A 347 20.17 -8.79 -0.39
N HIS A 348 19.87 -9.50 0.70
CA HIS A 348 20.38 -9.21 2.04
C HIS A 348 20.03 -7.81 2.58
N LEU A 349 18.93 -7.23 2.08
CA LEU A 349 18.31 -6.09 2.74
C LEU A 349 17.70 -6.53 4.07
N PRO A 350 17.41 -5.60 5.00
CA PRO A 350 16.48 -5.88 6.07
C PRO A 350 15.08 -6.21 5.51
N ASP A 351 14.24 -6.81 6.36
CA ASP A 351 12.83 -7.09 6.09
C ASP A 351 12.12 -5.91 5.38
N VAL A 352 11.72 -6.11 4.12
CA VAL A 352 11.14 -5.05 3.28
C VAL A 352 9.68 -4.84 3.65
N LEU A 353 9.33 -3.61 4.01
CA LEU A 353 8.01 -3.23 4.51
C LEU A 353 7.17 -2.54 3.43
N CYS A 354 7.79 -1.69 2.61
CA CYS A 354 7.12 -1.01 1.50
C CYS A 354 8.06 -0.73 0.33
N VAL A 355 7.48 -0.63 -0.87
CA VAL A 355 8.15 -0.24 -2.11
C VAL A 355 7.28 0.77 -2.85
N ARG A 356 7.90 1.80 -3.44
CA ARG A 356 7.25 2.77 -4.36
C ARG A 356 8.18 3.07 -5.51
N ALA A 357 7.61 3.30 -6.68
CA ALA A 357 8.36 3.66 -7.87
C ALA A 357 7.66 4.76 -8.66
N VAL A 358 8.43 5.56 -9.39
CA VAL A 358 7.93 6.50 -10.40
C VAL A 358 8.94 6.60 -11.53
N ALA A 359 8.46 6.71 -12.76
CA ALA A 359 9.27 7.08 -13.91
C ALA A 359 9.69 8.54 -13.80
N LEU A 360 10.95 8.82 -14.11
CA LEU A 360 11.49 10.17 -14.19
C LEU A 360 11.49 10.58 -15.67
N GLY A 361 10.87 11.72 -15.95
CA GLY A 361 10.74 12.31 -17.29
C GLY A 361 11.93 13.17 -17.70
#